data_AF-A0A511XNP0-F1
#
_entry.id   AF-A0A511XNP0-F1
#
_cell.length_a   1.000
_cell.length_b   1.000
_cell.length_c   1.000
_cell.angle_alpha   90.00
_cell.angle_beta   90.00
_cell.angle_gamma   90.00
#
_symmetry.space_group_name_H-M   'P 1'
#
loop_
_entity.id
_entity.type
_entity.pdbx_description
1 polymer ?
#
loop_
_entity_poly.entity_id
_entity_poly.type
_entity_poly.pdbx_seq_one_letter_code
_entity_poly.pdbx_strand_id
1 'polypeptide(L)'
;MRGAAFCRTGGLALARFGLALVLSPVPGHAQDLDGLVQEAAAQAAIPPSWIRAVLRIESDSDRHAVSSAGAMGLMQIMPGTWRELRHTLNLGSDPFDPHDNIIAGAAYLRWLHDRYGDAGFLAAYNAGPGRYDDHLATGRSLPDETRAYVAAVARRMGDDAVPTFPRQLPEASPVSHLSTENLFVGPVRAPTRGMMTTGASLVPPASSSGLFVSVGWRDQP
;
A
#
# COMPACT_ATOMS: atom_id res chain seq x y z
N MET A 1 47.85 85.68 21.74
CA MET A 1 48.44 85.43 20.41
C MET A 1 48.23 83.96 20.06
N ARG A 2 47.55 83.68 18.93
CA ARG A 2 47.59 82.49 18.04
C ARG A 2 47.58 81.10 18.72
N GLY A 3 46.58 80.20 18.61
CA GLY A 3 45.65 79.86 17.53
C GLY A 3 46.07 78.52 16.88
N ALA A 4 45.23 77.47 16.99
CA ALA A 4 45.14 76.23 16.17
C ALA A 4 44.81 75.01 17.05
N ALA A 5 44.09 73.96 16.64
CA ALA A 5 43.14 73.72 15.58
C ALA A 5 42.45 72.38 15.92
N PHE A 6 41.16 72.30 15.66
CA PHE A 6 40.31 71.12 15.78
C PHE A 6 40.63 70.14 14.65
N CYS A 7 40.72 68.83 14.91
CA CYS A 7 40.43 67.82 13.90
C CYS A 7 39.99 66.50 14.55
N ARG A 8 38.67 66.34 14.73
CA ARG A 8 38.03 65.04 14.97
C ARG A 8 37.82 64.37 13.61
N THR A 9 38.56 63.31 13.32
CA THR A 9 38.24 62.40 12.21
C THR A 9 37.24 61.34 12.69
N GLY A 10 35.98 61.51 12.33
CA GLY A 10 34.96 60.46 12.44
C GLY A 10 35.13 59.45 11.30
N GLY A 11 35.42 58.20 11.63
CA GLY A 11 35.37 57.10 10.68
C GLY A 11 33.93 56.61 10.54
N LEU A 12 33.29 56.89 9.40
CA LEU A 12 32.03 56.28 9.01
C LEU A 12 32.30 54.84 8.58
N ALA A 13 31.97 53.86 9.43
CA ALA A 13 31.94 52.46 9.03
C ALA A 13 30.66 52.21 8.21
N LEU A 14 30.79 52.15 6.89
CA LEU A 14 29.74 51.67 5.98
C LEU A 14 29.52 50.18 6.24
N ALA A 15 28.55 49.85 7.09
CA ALA A 15 28.05 48.50 7.25
C ALA A 15 27.39 48.06 5.94
N ARG A 16 28.08 47.21 5.18
CA ARG A 16 27.52 46.54 4.00
C ARG A 16 26.48 45.53 4.47
N PHE A 17 25.20 45.88 4.39
CA PHE A 17 24.11 44.90 4.46
C PHE A 17 24.16 44.07 3.17
N GLY A 18 24.93 42.97 3.21
CA GLY A 18 24.76 41.91 2.23
C GLY A 18 23.38 41.29 2.46
N LEU A 19 22.44 41.55 1.56
CA LEU A 19 21.21 40.80 1.46
C LEU A 19 21.59 39.37 1.07
N ALA A 20 21.81 38.53 2.09
CA ALA A 20 21.86 37.10 1.89
C ALA A 20 20.46 36.68 1.46
N LEU A 21 20.26 36.40 0.16
CA LEU A 21 19.17 35.54 -0.26
C LEU A 21 19.40 34.20 0.42
N VAL A 22 18.76 34.01 1.57
CA VAL A 22 18.59 32.69 2.15
C VAL A 22 17.64 31.98 1.17
N LEU A 23 18.23 31.25 0.23
CA LEU A 23 17.50 30.21 -0.49
C LEU A 23 17.08 29.20 0.58
N SER A 24 15.92 29.42 1.19
CA SER A 24 15.28 28.38 1.99
C SER A 24 15.25 27.15 1.11
N PRO A 25 15.74 25.99 1.58
CA PRO A 25 15.52 24.76 0.84
C PRO A 25 14.02 24.63 0.67
N VAL A 26 13.54 24.72 -0.58
CA VAL A 26 12.22 24.22 -0.92
C VAL A 26 12.26 22.77 -0.44
N PRO A 27 11.44 22.37 0.55
CA PRO A 27 11.41 20.97 0.95
C PRO A 27 11.18 20.19 -0.33
N GLY A 28 12.18 19.38 -0.71
CA GLY A 28 12.07 18.52 -1.89
C GLY A 28 10.78 17.75 -1.72
N HIS A 29 9.92 17.80 -2.75
CA HIS A 29 8.57 17.24 -2.74
C HIS A 29 8.56 15.83 -2.11
N ALA A 30 8.39 15.75 -0.78
CA ALA A 30 7.72 14.63 -0.19
C ALA A 30 6.36 14.69 -0.87
N GLN A 31 6.11 13.78 -1.81
CA GLN A 31 4.80 13.72 -2.44
C GLN A 31 3.77 13.72 -1.33
N ASP A 32 2.70 14.49 -1.51
CA ASP A 32 1.64 14.62 -0.53
C ASP A 32 0.89 13.28 -0.42
N LEU A 33 1.48 12.35 0.32
CA LEU A 33 0.97 11.01 0.53
C LEU A 33 -0.39 11.06 1.20
N ASP A 34 -0.65 12.08 2.04
CA ASP A 34 -1.96 12.26 2.64
C ASP A 34 -3.00 12.59 1.57
N GLY A 35 -2.70 13.55 0.68
CA GLY A 35 -3.54 13.85 -0.48
C GLY A 35 -3.85 12.62 -1.34
N LEU A 36 -2.83 11.82 -1.66
CA LEU A 36 -3.00 10.56 -2.43
C LEU A 36 -3.85 9.53 -1.68
N VAL A 37 -3.65 9.39 -0.37
CA VAL A 37 -4.45 8.51 0.49
C VAL A 37 -5.92 8.96 0.53
N GLN A 38 -6.19 10.26 0.66
CA GLN A 38 -7.55 10.79 0.70
C GLN A 38 -8.27 10.56 -0.63
N GLU A 39 -7.57 10.80 -1.74
CA GLU A 39 -8.09 10.51 -3.08
C GLU A 39 -8.43 9.02 -3.23
N ALA A 40 -7.49 8.13 -2.91
CA ALA A 40 -7.71 6.70 -3.04
C ALA A 40 -8.80 6.17 -2.11
N ALA A 41 -8.88 6.69 -0.88
CA ALA A 41 -9.95 6.38 0.07
C ALA A 41 -11.32 6.77 -0.48
N ALA A 42 -11.44 7.96 -1.09
CA ALA A 42 -12.67 8.43 -1.70
C ALA A 42 -13.08 7.55 -2.90
N GLN A 43 -12.12 7.21 -3.78
CA GLN A 43 -12.39 6.36 -4.94
C GLN A 43 -12.84 4.95 -4.53
N ALA A 44 -12.14 4.33 -3.58
CA ALA A 44 -12.41 2.99 -3.09
C ALA A 44 -13.57 2.91 -2.08
N ALA A 45 -14.06 4.06 -1.61
CA ALA A 45 -15.04 4.20 -0.53
C ALA A 45 -14.69 3.38 0.73
N ILE A 46 -13.44 3.51 1.18
CA ILE A 46 -12.91 2.94 2.43
C ILE A 46 -12.32 4.06 3.29
N PRO A 47 -12.12 3.89 4.61
CA PRO A 47 -11.56 4.96 5.41
C PRO A 47 -10.07 5.16 5.09
N PRO A 48 -9.58 6.42 5.06
CA PRO A 48 -8.17 6.72 4.82
C PRO A 48 -7.25 6.15 5.91
N SER A 49 -7.75 5.90 7.13
CA SER A 49 -6.99 5.23 8.19
C SER A 49 -6.61 3.79 7.81
N TRP A 50 -7.44 3.10 7.01
CA TRP A 50 -7.09 1.75 6.55
C TRP A 50 -5.88 1.76 5.63
N ILE A 51 -5.89 2.64 4.64
CA ILE A 51 -4.78 2.79 3.68
C ILE A 51 -3.51 3.20 4.41
N ARG A 52 -3.57 4.17 5.32
CA ARG A 52 -2.42 4.58 6.15
C ARG A 52 -1.86 3.43 6.98
N ALA A 53 -2.73 2.65 7.62
CA ALA A 53 -2.32 1.54 8.46
C ALA A 53 -1.58 0.47 7.64
N VAL A 54 -2.14 0.08 6.49
CA VAL A 54 -1.52 -0.91 5.59
C VAL A 54 -0.20 -0.37 5.02
N LEU A 55 -0.20 0.83 4.43
CA LEU A 55 1.00 1.45 3.87
C LEU A 55 2.16 1.51 4.88
N ARG A 56 1.87 1.88 6.14
CA ARG A 56 2.91 1.93 7.19
C ARG A 56 3.43 0.56 7.61
N ILE A 57 2.61 -0.49 7.59
CA ILE A 57 3.06 -1.85 7.87
C ILE A 57 3.82 -2.44 6.67
N GLU A 58 3.39 -2.14 5.46
CA GLU A 58 3.91 -2.75 4.23
C GLU A 58 5.28 -2.19 3.82
N SER A 59 5.46 -0.86 3.85
CA SER A 59 6.69 -0.24 3.35
C SER A 59 7.29 0.84 4.25
N ASP A 60 6.63 1.19 5.35
CA ASP A 60 6.96 2.37 6.15
C ASP A 60 7.08 3.68 5.32
N SER A 61 6.27 3.79 4.25
CA SER A 61 6.29 4.89 3.28
C SER A 61 7.48 4.90 2.30
N ASP A 62 8.24 3.82 2.23
CA ASP A 62 9.23 3.62 1.17
C ASP A 62 8.52 3.28 -0.16
N ARG A 63 8.59 4.19 -1.13
CA ARG A 63 7.97 4.02 -2.45
C ARG A 63 8.68 2.99 -3.33
N HIS A 64 9.93 2.67 -3.03
CA HIS A 64 10.74 1.73 -3.80
C HIS A 64 10.89 0.38 -3.09
N ALA A 65 10.11 0.14 -2.04
CA ALA A 65 10.15 -1.10 -1.29
C ALA A 65 9.86 -2.30 -2.22
N VAL A 66 10.72 -3.31 -2.14
CA VAL A 66 10.54 -4.60 -2.81
C VAL A 66 10.78 -5.70 -1.79
N SER A 67 9.76 -6.53 -1.54
CA SER A 67 9.93 -7.69 -0.64
C SER A 67 10.73 -8.81 -1.31
N SER A 68 11.19 -9.78 -0.53
CA SER A 68 11.84 -10.99 -1.07
C SER A 68 10.93 -11.83 -1.98
N ALA A 69 9.60 -11.68 -1.84
CA ALA A 69 8.61 -12.32 -2.69
C ALA A 69 8.30 -11.50 -3.97
N GLY A 70 8.86 -10.28 -4.07
CA GLY A 70 8.66 -9.38 -5.20
C GLY A 70 7.43 -8.47 -5.08
N ALA A 71 6.88 -8.29 -3.88
CA ALA A 71 5.82 -7.31 -3.64
C ALA A 71 6.38 -5.88 -3.80
N MET A 72 5.62 -4.95 -4.38
CA MET A 72 6.16 -3.69 -4.89
C MET A 72 5.49 -2.44 -4.29
N GLY A 73 6.31 -1.44 -3.98
CA GLY A 73 5.88 -0.09 -3.66
C GLY A 73 5.24 0.08 -2.30
N LEU A 74 4.53 1.20 -2.13
CA LEU A 74 3.98 1.67 -0.85
C LEU A 74 3.01 0.69 -0.19
N MET A 75 2.21 0.00 -0.98
CA MET A 75 1.19 -0.93 -0.51
C MET A 75 1.57 -2.40 -0.77
N GLN A 76 2.83 -2.66 -1.17
CA GLN A 76 3.39 -3.98 -1.42
C GLN A 76 2.47 -4.87 -2.28
N ILE A 77 2.11 -4.37 -3.47
CA ILE A 77 1.25 -5.11 -4.40
C ILE A 77 2.07 -6.17 -5.12
N MET A 78 1.58 -7.41 -5.14
CA MET A 78 2.22 -8.51 -5.87
C MET A 78 2.16 -8.30 -7.38
N PRO A 79 3.17 -8.69 -8.18
CA PRO A 79 3.21 -8.41 -9.62
C PRO A 79 2.01 -8.92 -10.42
N GLY A 80 1.48 -10.10 -10.05
CA GLY A 80 0.26 -10.63 -10.67
C GLY A 80 -0.96 -9.76 -10.37
N THR A 81 -1.13 -9.35 -9.12
CA THR A 81 -2.18 -8.44 -8.65
C THR A 81 -2.07 -7.07 -9.32
N TRP A 82 -0.87 -6.51 -9.40
CA TRP A 82 -0.60 -5.24 -10.07
C TRP A 82 -1.05 -5.26 -11.52
N ARG A 83 -0.72 -6.32 -12.26
CA ARG A 83 -1.10 -6.47 -13.68
C ARG A 83 -2.61 -6.35 -13.86
N GLU A 84 -3.40 -7.09 -13.08
CA GLU A 84 -4.87 -7.03 -13.21
C GLU A 84 -5.42 -5.65 -12.79
N LEU A 85 -4.93 -5.10 -11.67
CA LEU A 85 -5.37 -3.81 -11.17
C LEU A 85 -5.06 -2.67 -12.14
N ARG A 86 -3.84 -2.60 -12.68
CA ARG A 86 -3.47 -1.52 -13.62
C ARG A 86 -4.28 -1.55 -14.90
N HIS A 87 -4.65 -2.73 -15.37
CA HIS A 87 -5.49 -2.86 -16.56
C HIS A 87 -6.92 -2.44 -16.27
N THR A 88 -7.45 -2.86 -15.13
CA THR A 88 -8.84 -2.60 -14.75
C THR A 88 -9.07 -1.12 -14.39
N LEU A 89 -8.10 -0.51 -13.71
CA LEU A 89 -8.16 0.88 -13.25
C LEU A 89 -7.50 1.87 -14.22
N ASN A 90 -7.03 1.40 -15.39
CA ASN A 90 -6.32 2.20 -16.39
C ASN A 90 -5.14 3.00 -15.80
N LEU A 91 -4.33 2.34 -14.96
CA LEU A 91 -3.15 2.91 -14.32
C LEU A 91 -1.93 2.85 -15.24
N GLY A 92 -0.88 3.58 -14.87
CA GLY A 92 0.43 3.54 -15.49
C GLY A 92 1.11 2.17 -15.41
N SER A 93 2.26 2.05 -16.06
CA SER A 93 3.04 0.81 -16.06
C SER A 93 3.96 0.66 -14.84
N ASP A 94 4.26 1.75 -14.15
CA ASP A 94 5.22 1.78 -13.04
C ASP A 94 4.53 1.45 -11.69
N PRO A 95 4.80 0.28 -11.08
CA PRO A 95 4.23 -0.07 -9.77
C PRO A 95 4.83 0.74 -8.62
N PHE A 96 5.88 1.53 -8.85
CA PHE A 96 6.53 2.38 -7.84
C PHE A 96 6.07 3.84 -7.93
N ASP A 97 5.17 4.17 -8.86
CA ASP A 97 4.48 5.46 -8.85
C ASP A 97 3.57 5.52 -7.60
N PRO A 98 3.77 6.49 -6.69
CA PRO A 98 3.03 6.53 -5.44
C PRO A 98 1.52 6.68 -5.62
N HIS A 99 1.08 7.47 -6.60
CA HIS A 99 -0.34 7.66 -6.86
C HIS A 99 -0.96 6.33 -7.30
N ASP A 100 -0.41 5.71 -8.35
CA ASP A 100 -1.00 4.49 -8.91
C ASP A 100 -0.91 3.30 -7.94
N ASN A 101 0.19 3.18 -7.18
CA ASN A 101 0.33 2.11 -6.19
C ASN A 101 -0.69 2.23 -5.05
N ILE A 102 -0.93 3.45 -4.55
CA ILE A 102 -1.94 3.70 -3.50
C ILE A 102 -3.35 3.46 -4.04
N ILE A 103 -3.67 3.91 -5.24
CA ILE A 103 -4.97 3.68 -5.89
C ILE A 103 -5.23 2.17 -6.06
N ALA A 104 -4.24 1.43 -6.58
CA ALA A 104 -4.33 -0.01 -6.75
C ALA A 104 -4.52 -0.73 -5.41
N GLY A 105 -3.74 -0.38 -4.39
CA GLY A 105 -3.85 -1.02 -3.07
C GLY A 105 -5.15 -0.70 -2.34
N ALA A 106 -5.68 0.52 -2.46
CA ALA A 106 -6.99 0.89 -1.92
C ALA A 106 -8.12 0.10 -2.59
N ALA A 107 -8.09 0.01 -3.92
CA ALA A 107 -9.05 -0.80 -4.68
C ALA A 107 -8.98 -2.29 -4.30
N TYR A 108 -7.77 -2.81 -4.08
CA TYR A 108 -7.58 -4.20 -3.66
C TYR A 108 -8.08 -4.45 -2.23
N LEU A 109 -7.84 -3.52 -1.29
CA LEU A 109 -8.42 -3.58 0.06
C LEU A 109 -9.94 -3.61 0.00
N ARG A 110 -10.55 -2.75 -0.83
CA ARG A 110 -11.99 -2.72 -1.03
C ARG A 110 -12.52 -4.05 -1.57
N TRP A 111 -11.89 -4.58 -2.62
CA TRP A 111 -12.26 -5.87 -3.20
C TRP A 111 -12.20 -7.03 -2.19
N LEU A 112 -11.14 -7.08 -1.38
CA LEU A 112 -11.01 -8.08 -0.32
C LEU A 112 -12.05 -7.91 0.79
N HIS A 113 -12.37 -6.66 1.15
CA HIS A 113 -13.40 -6.36 2.14
C HIS A 113 -14.78 -6.79 1.66
N ASP A 114 -15.15 -6.49 0.41
CA ASP A 114 -16.42 -6.94 -0.17
C ASP A 114 -16.52 -8.48 -0.20
N ARG A 115 -15.41 -9.18 -0.45
CA ARG A 115 -15.37 -10.66 -0.52
C ARG A 115 -15.36 -11.35 0.84
N TYR A 116 -14.61 -10.82 1.81
CA TYR A 116 -14.30 -11.51 3.07
C TYR A 116 -14.84 -10.84 4.33
N GLY A 117 -15.34 -9.61 4.21
CA GLY A 117 -15.81 -8.78 5.31
C GLY A 117 -14.72 -8.43 6.32
N ASP A 118 -15.14 -7.81 7.43
CA ASP A 118 -14.26 -7.29 8.49
C ASP A 118 -13.34 -8.37 9.09
N ALA A 119 -13.81 -9.61 9.16
CA ALA A 119 -13.09 -10.72 9.77
C ALA A 119 -11.91 -11.23 8.93
N GLY A 120 -11.92 -11.01 7.61
CA GLY A 120 -11.05 -11.74 6.71
C GLY A 120 -10.21 -10.92 5.75
N PHE A 121 -10.58 -9.68 5.46
CA PHE A 121 -9.93 -8.92 4.38
C PHE A 121 -8.43 -8.68 4.61
N LEU A 122 -8.02 -8.36 5.83
CA LEU A 122 -6.59 -8.17 6.17
C LEU A 122 -5.79 -9.47 6.12
N ALA A 123 -6.41 -10.57 6.55
CA ALA A 123 -5.78 -11.88 6.46
C ALA A 123 -5.56 -12.27 4.99
N ALA A 124 -6.57 -12.04 4.15
CA ALA A 124 -6.51 -12.31 2.72
C ALA A 124 -5.56 -11.34 1.97
N TYR A 125 -5.40 -10.10 2.43
CA TYR A 125 -4.42 -9.15 1.86
C TYR A 125 -3.00 -9.70 1.98
N ASN A 126 -2.60 -10.11 3.19
CA ASN A 126 -1.25 -10.62 3.47
C ASN A 126 -1.03 -12.06 2.98
N ALA A 127 -1.99 -12.96 3.22
CA ALA A 127 -1.86 -14.36 2.84
C ALA A 127 -2.12 -14.63 1.36
N GLY A 128 -2.82 -13.71 0.69
CA GLY A 128 -3.45 -13.91 -0.61
C GLY A 128 -4.84 -14.56 -0.49
N PRO A 129 -5.78 -14.19 -1.38
CA PRO A 129 -7.18 -14.64 -1.32
C PRO A 129 -7.32 -16.17 -1.46
N GLY A 130 -6.52 -16.81 -2.32
CA GLY A 130 -6.56 -18.27 -2.47
C GLY A 130 -6.17 -19.02 -1.19
N ARG A 131 -5.16 -18.53 -0.44
CA ARG A 131 -4.79 -19.15 0.85
C ARG A 131 -5.88 -18.93 1.90
N TYR A 132 -6.54 -17.78 1.88
CA TYR A 132 -7.64 -17.49 2.80
C TYR A 132 -8.90 -18.32 2.45
N ASP A 133 -9.19 -18.52 1.16
CA ASP A 133 -10.25 -19.44 0.69
C ASP A 133 -9.98 -20.88 1.17
N ASP A 134 -8.75 -21.36 1.04
CA ASP A 134 -8.34 -22.68 1.54
C ASP A 134 -8.50 -22.78 3.07
N HIS A 135 -8.17 -21.73 3.81
CA HIS A 135 -8.38 -21.65 5.26
C HIS A 135 -9.86 -21.79 5.61
N LEU A 136 -10.74 -21.04 4.95
CA LEU A 136 -12.19 -21.11 5.16
C LEU A 136 -12.76 -22.48 4.81
N ALA A 137 -12.27 -23.11 3.74
CA ALA A 137 -12.77 -24.41 3.29
C ALA A 137 -12.29 -25.59 4.15
N THR A 138 -11.06 -25.52 4.68
CA THR A 138 -10.43 -26.67 5.35
C THR A 138 -10.28 -26.52 6.86
N GLY A 139 -10.41 -25.30 7.39
CA GLY A 139 -10.10 -24.98 8.78
C GLY A 139 -8.61 -25.00 9.13
N ARG A 140 -7.70 -25.19 8.14
CA ARG A 140 -6.25 -25.15 8.37
C ARG A 140 -5.83 -23.77 8.85
N SER A 141 -5.10 -23.68 9.97
CA SER A 141 -4.61 -22.41 10.50
C SER A 141 -3.80 -21.59 9.47
N LEU A 142 -4.03 -20.28 9.45
CA LEU A 142 -3.19 -19.32 8.73
C LEU A 142 -1.78 -19.25 9.35
N PRO A 143 -0.74 -18.87 8.58
CA PRO A 143 0.60 -18.66 9.11
C PRO A 143 0.62 -17.68 10.29
N ASP A 144 1.56 -17.88 11.21
CA ASP A 144 1.75 -17.01 12.38
C ASP A 144 2.01 -15.56 11.97
N GLU A 145 2.79 -15.37 10.92
CA GLU A 145 3.07 -14.06 10.30
C GLU A 145 1.78 -13.34 9.88
N THR A 146 0.85 -14.04 9.23
CA THR A 146 -0.43 -13.44 8.81
C THR A 146 -1.26 -13.02 10.01
N ARG A 147 -1.28 -13.81 11.10
CA ARG A 147 -2.01 -13.43 12.31
C ARG A 147 -1.37 -12.23 13.00
N ALA A 148 -0.03 -12.18 13.03
CA ALA A 148 0.72 -11.04 13.55
C ALA A 148 0.47 -9.76 12.71
N TYR A 149 0.46 -9.89 11.39
CA TYR A 149 0.12 -8.82 10.45
C TYR A 149 -1.27 -8.25 10.73
N VAL A 150 -2.30 -9.10 10.80
CA VAL A 150 -3.68 -8.66 11.09
C VAL A 150 -3.74 -7.88 12.40
N ALA A 151 -3.10 -8.40 13.45
CA ALA A 151 -3.05 -7.71 14.74
C ALA A 151 -2.32 -6.36 14.66
N ALA A 152 -1.23 -6.27 13.90
CA ALA A 152 -0.44 -5.05 13.74
C ALA A 152 -1.16 -3.95 12.96
N VAL A 153 -1.87 -4.32 11.90
CA VAL A 153 -2.67 -3.40 11.09
C VAL A 153 -3.92 -2.97 11.85
N ALA A 154 -4.66 -3.90 12.48
CA ALA A 154 -5.87 -3.59 13.24
C ALA A 154 -5.62 -2.58 14.37
N ARG A 155 -4.49 -2.71 15.09
CA ARG A 155 -4.08 -1.72 16.12
C ARG A 155 -3.85 -0.32 15.56
N ARG A 156 -3.41 -0.21 14.30
CA ARG A 156 -3.14 1.08 13.63
C ARG A 156 -4.39 1.69 12.99
N MET A 157 -5.36 0.86 12.59
CA MET A 157 -6.64 1.33 12.10
C MET A 157 -7.43 2.05 13.21
N GLY A 158 -7.26 1.64 14.48
CA GLY A 158 -7.89 2.27 15.64
C GLY A 158 -9.42 2.20 15.62
N ASP A 159 -10.08 2.64 16.69
CA ASP A 159 -11.54 2.73 16.79
C ASP A 159 -12.09 3.96 16.02
N ASP A 160 -11.49 4.31 14.88
CA ASP A 160 -12.05 5.33 13.99
C ASP A 160 -13.44 4.84 13.59
N ALA A 161 -14.44 5.38 14.30
CA ALA A 161 -15.81 4.92 14.37
C ALA A 161 -16.24 4.48 13.00
N VAL A 162 -16.33 3.14 12.81
CA VAL A 162 -16.70 2.47 11.56
C VAL A 162 -17.69 3.36 10.85
N PRO A 163 -17.28 4.18 9.85
CA PRO A 163 -18.27 4.78 9.00
C PRO A 163 -19.04 3.57 8.49
N THR A 164 -20.34 3.58 8.67
CA THR A 164 -21.19 2.53 8.09
C THR A 164 -21.01 2.67 6.59
N PHE A 165 -19.96 2.04 6.06
CA PHE A 165 -19.61 2.15 4.67
C PHE A 165 -20.73 1.47 3.90
N PRO A 166 -21.09 2.01 2.74
CA PRO A 166 -21.99 1.30 1.86
C PRO A 166 -21.39 -0.08 1.59
N ARG A 167 -22.06 -1.13 2.09
CA ARG A 167 -21.79 -2.53 1.71
C ARG A 167 -21.83 -2.67 0.17
N GLN A 168 -22.49 -1.74 -0.50
CA GLN A 168 -22.55 -1.63 -1.95
C GLN A 168 -22.03 -0.25 -2.37
N LEU A 169 -20.97 -0.23 -3.18
CA LEU A 169 -20.44 1.00 -3.77
C LEU A 169 -21.51 1.74 -4.58
N PRO A 170 -21.51 3.08 -4.60
CA PRO A 170 -22.28 3.83 -5.59
C PRO A 170 -21.93 3.34 -7.00
N GLU A 171 -22.93 3.15 -7.87
CA GLU A 171 -22.70 2.66 -9.25
C GLU A 171 -21.67 3.51 -10.03
N ALA A 172 -21.55 4.79 -9.67
CA ALA A 172 -20.60 5.74 -10.25
C ALA A 172 -19.15 5.63 -9.73
N SER A 173 -18.85 4.83 -8.70
CA SER A 173 -17.47 4.67 -8.23
C SER A 173 -16.63 3.89 -9.26
N PRO A 174 -15.42 4.34 -9.57
CA PRO A 174 -14.57 3.70 -10.58
C PRO A 174 -14.17 2.27 -10.19
N VAL A 175 -14.37 1.86 -8.94
CA VAL A 175 -14.10 0.49 -8.46
C VAL A 175 -15.35 -0.39 -8.34
N SER A 176 -16.55 0.10 -8.67
CA SER A 176 -17.81 -0.66 -8.50
C SER A 176 -17.91 -1.90 -9.36
N HIS A 177 -17.20 -1.94 -10.49
CA HIS A 177 -17.10 -3.14 -11.30
C HIS A 177 -16.14 -4.17 -10.69
N LEU A 178 -15.18 -3.78 -9.84
CA LEU A 178 -14.29 -4.73 -9.14
C LEU A 178 -15.06 -5.63 -8.18
N SER A 179 -16.12 -5.12 -7.54
CA SER A 179 -16.94 -5.91 -6.60
C SER A 179 -17.85 -6.91 -7.30
N THR A 180 -18.11 -6.72 -8.60
CA THR A 180 -19.01 -7.58 -9.40
C THR A 180 -18.24 -8.51 -10.34
N GLU A 181 -17.06 -8.08 -10.80
CA GLU A 181 -16.21 -8.85 -11.70
C GLU A 181 -15.16 -9.65 -10.94
N ASN A 182 -14.88 -10.82 -11.48
CA ASN A 182 -13.94 -11.81 -10.96
C ASN A 182 -12.47 -11.35 -11.11
N LEU A 183 -12.06 -10.27 -10.44
CA LEU A 183 -10.71 -9.68 -10.50
C LEU A 183 -9.59 -10.74 -10.32
N PHE A 184 -9.89 -11.84 -9.61
CA PHE A 184 -8.96 -12.96 -9.39
C PHE A 184 -9.55 -14.38 -9.60
N VAL A 185 -10.72 -14.57 -10.23
CA VAL A 185 -11.23 -15.94 -10.47
C VAL A 185 -10.60 -16.53 -11.73
N GLY A 186 -9.40 -17.10 -11.57
CA GLY A 186 -8.94 -18.21 -12.41
C GLY A 186 -9.73 -19.49 -12.10
N PRO A 187 -9.75 -20.50 -12.98
CA PRO A 187 -10.76 -21.56 -12.96
C PRO A 187 -10.67 -22.35 -11.66
N VAL A 188 -11.78 -22.36 -10.90
CA VAL A 188 -12.05 -23.42 -9.93
C VAL A 188 -12.06 -24.71 -10.72
N ARG A 189 -11.01 -25.52 -10.57
CA ARG A 189 -10.97 -26.86 -11.17
C ARG A 189 -12.05 -27.67 -10.46
N ALA A 190 -13.22 -27.80 -11.12
CA ALA A 190 -14.31 -28.61 -10.62
C ALA A 190 -13.82 -30.03 -10.28
N PRO A 191 -14.33 -30.67 -9.21
CA PRO A 191 -14.03 -32.07 -8.97
C PRO A 191 -14.60 -32.89 -10.14
N THR A 192 -13.71 -33.36 -11.01
CA THR A 192 -14.08 -34.30 -12.07
C THR A 192 -14.57 -35.59 -11.42
N ARG A 193 -15.89 -35.78 -11.45
CA ARG A 193 -16.54 -37.06 -11.27
C ARG A 193 -16.01 -38.02 -12.33
N GLY A 194 -15.65 -39.23 -11.90
CA GLY A 194 -14.67 -40.06 -12.57
C GLY A 194 -15.04 -40.55 -13.97
N MET A 195 -14.00 -40.82 -14.75
CA MET A 195 -14.04 -41.85 -15.77
C MET A 195 -12.64 -42.48 -15.86
N MET A 196 -12.59 -43.81 -15.68
CA MET A 196 -11.39 -44.61 -15.92
C MET A 196 -11.02 -44.54 -17.40
N THR A 197 -9.75 -44.27 -17.72
CA THR A 197 -8.98 -45.04 -18.70
C THR A 197 -7.54 -44.49 -18.83
N THR A 198 -6.67 -45.40 -19.20
CA THR A 198 -5.20 -45.47 -19.31
C THR A 198 -4.41 -44.25 -19.77
N GLY A 199 -3.28 -44.02 -19.08
CA GLY A 199 -1.94 -44.02 -19.67
C GLY A 199 -1.44 -42.72 -20.33
N ALA A 200 -0.59 -41.96 -19.61
CA ALA A 200 0.71 -41.47 -20.09
C ALA A 200 1.34 -40.53 -19.05
N SER A 201 2.65 -40.71 -18.87
CA SER A 201 3.60 -39.88 -18.13
C SER A 201 3.43 -38.38 -18.35
N LEU A 202 3.50 -37.59 -17.27
CA LEU A 202 4.16 -36.28 -17.21
C LEU A 202 4.23 -35.88 -15.73
N VAL A 203 5.45 -35.88 -15.17
CA VAL A 203 5.76 -35.38 -13.83
C VAL A 203 5.58 -33.85 -13.82
N PRO A 204 4.73 -33.26 -12.97
CA PRO A 204 4.73 -31.81 -12.77
C PRO A 204 5.82 -31.41 -11.77
N PRO A 205 6.50 -30.26 -11.96
CA PRO A 205 7.46 -29.74 -11.00
C PRO A 205 6.78 -29.22 -9.73
N ALA A 206 7.59 -29.18 -8.67
CA ALA A 206 7.22 -28.97 -7.28
C ALA A 206 6.53 -27.61 -6.99
N SER A 207 5.61 -27.70 -6.02
CA SER A 207 5.17 -26.71 -5.03
C SER A 207 5.67 -25.26 -5.20
N SER A 208 4.76 -24.36 -5.58
CA SER A 208 4.90 -22.93 -5.30
C SER A 208 4.64 -22.70 -3.80
N SER A 209 5.71 -22.81 -3.04
CA SER A 209 5.78 -22.49 -1.62
C SER A 209 5.23 -21.09 -1.35
N GLY A 210 4.23 -20.99 -0.48
CA GLY A 210 3.87 -19.72 0.16
C GLY A 210 5.06 -19.21 0.95
N LEU A 211 5.69 -18.15 0.47
CA LEU A 211 6.94 -17.62 1.00
C LEU A 211 6.77 -16.13 1.27
N PHE A 212 6.25 -15.82 2.46
CA PHE A 212 6.62 -14.57 3.13
C PHE A 212 7.85 -14.91 3.97
N VAL A 213 8.98 -14.29 3.67
CA VAL A 213 10.18 -14.32 4.52
C VAL A 213 10.20 -13.00 5.29
N SER A 214 10.41 -13.11 6.60
CA SER A 214 10.39 -12.02 7.56
C SER A 214 11.33 -10.88 7.15
N VAL A 215 10.80 -9.66 7.06
CA VAL A 215 11.60 -8.46 7.27
C VAL A 215 11.86 -8.42 8.78
N GLY A 216 13.12 -8.60 9.18
CA GLY A 216 13.50 -8.61 10.59
C GLY A 216 13.12 -7.29 11.26
N TRP A 217 12.10 -7.33 12.11
CA TRP A 217 11.79 -6.27 13.07
C TRP A 217 13.00 -6.10 13.99
N ARG A 218 13.85 -5.12 13.68
CA ARG A 218 14.87 -4.67 14.63
C ARG A 218 14.20 -3.73 15.62
N ASP A 219 14.12 -4.19 16.87
CA ASP A 219 14.04 -3.32 18.02
C ASP A 219 15.19 -2.29 17.94
N GLN A 220 14.82 -1.02 18.05
CA GLN A 220 15.73 0.04 18.47
C GLN A 220 14.98 0.91 19.50
N PRO A 221 15.70 1.37 20.53
CA PRO A 221 15.17 1.75 21.85
C PRO A 221 14.37 3.04 21.90
#